data_AF-L8LYE7-F1
#
_entry.id   AF-L8LYE7-F1
#
_cell.length_a   1.000
_cell.length_b   1.000
_cell.length_c   1.000
_cell.angle_alpha   90.00
_cell.angle_beta   90.00
_cell.angle_gamma   90.00
#
_symmetry.space_group_name_H-M   'P 1'
#
loop_
_entity.id
_entity.type
_entity.pdbx_description
1 polymer ?
#
loop_
_entity_poly.entity_id
_entity_poly.type
_entity_poly.pdbx_seq_one_letter_code
_entity_poly.pdbx_strand_id
1 'polypeptide(L)'
;MNDLIKIEERADGVLVVDSRLIAEDLNVQHKNLLATIRKKIDRLESHSPVAFQTRVVKKPQGGTYQEIYCLLDERQSLKLMTYSRNTEQVLNCKDKLVDSFLAAKKVIKEVIPQQSDRIKQLELELELRKAEAEAAKAQTILIEKRENVVNFCPEPVQQKILGFQVVEKVEYRDRTFVEEDLINDGSTVTKAFLCDRYGFKTRNGAPSYSALNKFLTQIGADNHGHLWDSTMTVRTNKQFKREHLGLLDDAFQKCSRQMFLGE
;
A
#
# COMPACT_ATOMS: atom_id res chain seq x y z
N MET A 1 -26.02 -13.15 33.18
CA MET A 1 -24.63 -12.96 32.67
C MET A 1 -23.81 -14.06 33.31
N ASN A 2 -23.31 -15.02 32.53
CA ASN A 2 -22.54 -16.13 33.08
C ASN A 2 -21.23 -15.58 33.66
N ASP A 3 -21.01 -15.86 34.93
CA ASP A 3 -19.76 -15.57 35.62
C ASP A 3 -18.70 -16.55 35.09
N LEU A 4 -17.98 -16.13 34.04
CA LEU A 4 -16.98 -16.92 33.34
C LEU A 4 -15.65 -16.87 34.09
N ILE A 5 -15.00 -18.03 34.20
CA ILE A 5 -13.65 -18.13 34.75
C ILE A 5 -12.69 -17.41 33.81
N LYS A 6 -11.83 -16.56 34.38
CA LYS A 6 -10.82 -15.81 33.63
C LYS A 6 -9.78 -16.78 33.05
N ILE A 7 -9.59 -16.71 31.72
CA ILE A 7 -8.55 -17.43 30.99
C ILE A 7 -7.45 -16.44 30.61
N GLU A 8 -6.20 -16.85 30.77
CA GLU A 8 -5.02 -16.07 30.43
C GLU A 8 -4.28 -16.73 29.26
N GLU A 9 -3.64 -15.94 28.42
CA GLU A 9 -2.78 -16.43 27.34
C GLU A 9 -1.33 -16.41 27.81
N ARG A 10 -0.64 -17.55 27.72
CA ARG A 10 0.80 -17.65 28.00
C ARG A 10 1.60 -17.11 26.80
N ALA A 11 2.85 -16.73 27.03
CA ALA A 11 3.78 -16.27 25.98
C ALA A 11 3.88 -17.20 24.75
N ASP A 12 3.62 -18.50 24.93
CA ASP A 12 3.64 -19.50 23.86
C ASP A 12 2.32 -19.57 23.04
N GLY A 13 1.36 -18.67 23.29
CA GLY A 13 0.04 -18.64 22.65
C GLY A 13 -0.96 -19.67 23.21
N VAL A 14 -0.62 -20.32 24.32
CA VAL A 14 -1.47 -21.34 24.96
C VAL A 14 -2.39 -20.69 25.97
N LEU A 15 -3.69 -20.93 25.82
CA LEU A 15 -4.71 -20.53 26.78
C LEU A 15 -4.63 -21.39 28.05
N VAL A 16 -4.52 -20.74 29.20
CA VAL A 16 -4.37 -21.36 30.50
C VAL A 16 -5.31 -20.74 31.54
N VAL A 17 -5.67 -21.53 32.54
CA VAL A 17 -6.49 -21.12 33.68
C VAL A 17 -5.73 -21.30 34.98
N ASP A 18 -5.89 -20.35 35.90
CA ASP A 18 -5.32 -20.42 37.24
C ASP A 18 -6.10 -21.42 38.10
N SER A 19 -5.38 -22.36 38.73
CA SER A 19 -5.97 -23.36 39.63
C SER A 19 -6.68 -22.74 40.85
N ARG A 20 -6.36 -21.50 41.24
CA ARG A 20 -7.10 -20.77 42.30
C ARG A 20 -8.54 -20.47 41.88
N LEU A 21 -8.75 -20.00 40.65
CA LEU A 21 -10.08 -19.67 40.14
C LEU A 21 -10.95 -20.92 40.02
N ILE A 22 -10.35 -22.05 39.63
CA ILE A 22 -11.03 -23.35 39.63
C ILE A 22 -11.42 -23.76 41.05
N ALA A 23 -10.54 -23.56 42.04
CA ALA A 23 -10.83 -23.91 43.42
C ALA A 23 -11.96 -23.05 44.02
N GLU A 24 -11.99 -21.76 43.69
CA GLU A 24 -13.06 -20.82 44.06
C GLU A 24 -14.41 -21.27 43.48
N ASP A 25 -14.48 -21.58 42.20
CA ASP A 25 -15.73 -22.00 41.54
C ASP A 25 -16.21 -23.39 42.03
N LEU A 26 -15.28 -24.28 42.36
CA LEU A 26 -15.56 -25.57 42.99
C LEU A 26 -15.86 -25.47 44.50
N ASN A 27 -15.73 -24.29 45.12
CA ASN A 27 -15.85 -24.08 46.56
C ASN A 27 -15.04 -25.09 47.39
N VAL A 28 -13.81 -25.38 46.93
CA VAL A 28 -12.86 -26.26 47.62
C VAL A 28 -11.63 -25.47 48.03
N GLN A 29 -11.00 -25.89 49.13
CA GLN A 29 -9.71 -25.30 49.50
C GLN A 29 -8.68 -25.59 48.39
N HIS A 30 -8.02 -24.55 47.89
CA HIS A 30 -7.01 -24.65 46.82
C HIS A 30 -5.92 -25.69 47.13
N LYS A 31 -5.53 -25.84 48.40
CA LYS A 31 -4.59 -26.88 48.85
C LYS A 31 -5.03 -28.31 48.48
N ASN A 32 -6.34 -28.59 48.51
CA ASN A 32 -6.90 -29.91 48.20
C ASN A 32 -6.89 -30.14 46.68
N LEU A 33 -7.20 -29.10 45.91
CA LEU A 33 -7.12 -29.14 44.45
C LEU A 33 -5.66 -29.36 44.00
N LEU A 34 -4.71 -28.61 44.57
CA LEU A 34 -3.28 -28.80 44.32
C LEU A 34 -2.79 -30.20 44.68
N ALA A 35 -3.24 -30.77 45.81
CA ALA A 35 -2.89 -32.15 46.17
C ALA A 35 -3.40 -33.15 45.13
N THR A 36 -4.58 -32.93 44.57
CA THR A 36 -5.15 -33.74 43.49
C THR A 36 -4.34 -33.62 42.20
N ILE A 37 -3.96 -32.38 41.83
CA ILE A 37 -3.10 -32.10 40.66
C ILE A 37 -1.77 -32.83 40.81
N ARG A 38 -1.10 -32.69 41.98
CA ARG A 38 0.17 -33.38 42.26
C ARG A 38 0.04 -34.90 42.21
N LYS A 39 -1.03 -35.46 42.77
CA LYS A 39 -1.29 -36.91 42.75
C LYS A 39 -1.53 -37.45 41.34
N LYS A 40 -2.03 -36.61 40.43
CA LYS A 40 -2.38 -36.98 39.05
C LYS A 40 -1.46 -36.33 38.02
N ILE A 41 -0.28 -35.88 38.43
CA ILE A 41 0.62 -35.10 37.59
C ILE A 41 1.01 -35.85 36.31
N ASP A 42 1.40 -37.12 36.42
CA ASP A 42 1.77 -37.96 35.25
C ASP A 42 0.65 -38.05 34.22
N ARG A 43 -0.61 -38.03 34.67
CA ARG A 43 -1.77 -38.08 33.78
C ARG A 43 -2.07 -36.72 33.19
N LEU A 44 -1.85 -35.63 33.91
CA LEU A 44 -2.03 -34.26 33.39
C LEU A 44 -0.93 -33.91 32.39
N GLU A 45 0.31 -34.32 32.68
CA GLU A 45 1.49 -34.05 31.86
C GLU A 45 1.63 -34.94 30.61
N SER A 46 0.67 -35.84 30.38
CA SER A 46 0.65 -36.74 29.22
C SER A 46 0.71 -36.05 27.85
N HIS A 47 0.43 -34.75 27.78
CA HIS A 47 0.40 -33.98 26.53
C HIS A 47 1.19 -32.67 26.62
N SER A 48 1.21 -32.04 27.78
CA SER A 48 1.83 -30.73 28.01
C SER A 48 2.28 -30.65 29.47
N PRO A 49 3.45 -30.05 29.78
CA PRO A 49 3.90 -29.91 31.16
C PRO A 49 2.98 -28.97 31.95
N VAL A 50 2.76 -29.26 33.24
CA VAL A 50 1.97 -28.39 34.12
C VAL A 50 2.88 -27.32 34.70
N ALA A 51 2.55 -26.05 34.48
CA ALA A 51 3.36 -24.94 35.00
C ALA A 51 2.96 -24.60 36.44
N PHE A 52 3.85 -24.87 37.39
CA PHE A 52 3.73 -24.39 38.77
C PHE A 52 4.35 -23.00 38.89
N GLN A 53 3.61 -22.07 39.49
CA GLN A 53 4.06 -20.71 39.77
C GLN A 53 4.03 -20.45 41.26
N THR A 54 4.99 -19.65 41.73
CA THR A 54 5.11 -19.26 43.14
C THR A 54 4.92 -17.76 43.25
N ARG A 55 3.96 -17.32 44.06
CA ARG A 55 3.73 -15.92 44.38
C ARG A 55 4.06 -15.66 45.84
N VAL A 56 4.83 -14.61 46.08
CA VAL A 56 5.07 -14.11 47.44
C VAL A 56 3.88 -13.27 47.87
N VAL A 57 3.19 -13.70 48.91
CA VAL A 57 2.01 -13.03 49.47
C VAL A 57 2.36 -12.47 50.85
N LYS A 58 2.03 -11.20 51.10
CA LYS A 58 2.22 -10.58 52.42
C LYS A 58 1.10 -11.03 53.36
N LYS A 59 1.46 -11.42 54.58
CA LYS A 59 0.48 -11.77 55.61
C LYS A 59 -0.11 -10.48 56.22
N PRO A 60 -1.39 -10.50 56.62
CA PRO A 60 -2.01 -9.37 57.33
C PRO A 60 -1.29 -9.00 58.63
N GLN A 61 -0.67 -9.98 59.29
CA GLN A 61 0.00 -9.85 60.60
C GLN A 61 1.52 -9.59 60.47
N GLY A 62 2.01 -9.24 59.28
CA GLY A 62 3.43 -9.09 58.99
C GLY A 62 4.11 -10.39 58.51
N GLY A 63 5.15 -10.24 57.69
CA GLY A 63 5.85 -11.35 57.03
C GLY A 63 5.29 -11.73 55.66
N THR A 64 5.98 -12.63 54.96
CA THR A 64 5.59 -13.16 53.65
C THR A 64 5.42 -14.67 53.69
N TYR A 65 4.58 -15.22 52.82
CA TYR A 65 4.53 -16.64 52.53
C TYR A 65 4.53 -16.87 51.02
N GLN A 66 4.98 -18.04 50.61
CA GLN A 66 4.97 -18.45 49.21
C GLN A 66 3.69 -19.24 48.93
N GLU A 67 2.82 -18.70 48.08
CA GLU A 67 1.65 -19.40 47.55
C GLU A 67 2.03 -20.05 46.22
N ILE A 68 1.89 -21.37 46.13
CA ILE A 68 2.13 -22.12 44.90
C ILE A 68 0.79 -22.32 44.21
N TYR A 69 0.66 -21.96 42.93
CA TYR A 69 -0.51 -22.25 42.11
C TYR A 69 -0.08 -22.86 40.78
N CYS A 70 -1.04 -23.36 40.00
CA CYS A 70 -0.79 -24.02 38.73
C CYS A 70 -1.52 -23.28 37.61
N LEU A 71 -0.88 -23.18 36.46
CA LEU A 71 -1.54 -22.81 35.22
C LEU A 71 -1.83 -24.08 34.45
N LEU A 72 -3.12 -24.31 34.17
CA LEU A 72 -3.62 -25.50 33.50
C LEU A 72 -4.14 -25.11 32.12
N ASP A 73 -3.77 -25.85 31.08
CA ASP A 73 -4.40 -25.68 29.77
C ASP A 73 -5.84 -26.23 29.74
N GLU A 74 -6.54 -26.04 28.63
CA GLU A 74 -7.92 -26.53 28.43
C GLU A 74 -8.05 -28.04 28.66
N ARG A 75 -7.10 -28.84 28.15
CA ARG A 75 -7.15 -30.30 28.25
C ARG A 75 -6.89 -30.76 29.69
N GLN A 76 -5.91 -30.17 30.35
CA GLN A 76 -5.52 -30.45 31.73
C GLN A 76 -6.64 -30.08 32.69
N SER A 77 -7.26 -28.91 32.53
CA SER A 77 -8.39 -28.45 33.36
C SER A 77 -9.63 -29.33 33.19
N LEU A 78 -10.00 -29.67 31.95
CA LEU A 78 -11.09 -30.61 31.67
C LEU A 78 -10.82 -32.01 32.24
N LYS A 79 -9.59 -32.50 32.11
CA LYS A 79 -9.18 -33.79 32.65
C LYS A 79 -9.18 -33.78 34.18
N LEU A 80 -8.77 -32.68 34.81
CA LEU A 80 -8.84 -32.50 36.24
C LEU A 80 -10.28 -32.65 36.76
N MET A 81 -11.27 -32.11 36.04
CA MET A 81 -12.69 -32.25 36.40
C MET A 81 -13.16 -33.71 36.41
N THR A 82 -12.56 -34.59 35.59
CA THR A 82 -12.91 -36.03 35.59
C THR A 82 -12.50 -36.77 36.87
N TYR A 83 -11.61 -36.18 37.68
CA TYR A 83 -11.18 -36.74 38.96
C TYR A 83 -12.03 -36.24 40.14
N SER A 84 -12.90 -35.26 39.91
CA SER A 84 -13.84 -34.75 40.91
C SER A 84 -15.09 -35.64 40.96
N ARG A 85 -15.74 -35.69 42.12
CA ARG A 85 -17.05 -36.37 42.25
C ARG A 85 -18.09 -35.60 41.43
N ASN A 86 -18.98 -36.30 40.75
CA ASN A 86 -20.09 -35.69 40.01
C ASN A 86 -21.11 -35.09 40.99
N THR A 87 -20.86 -33.85 41.41
CA THR A 87 -21.83 -32.99 42.09
C THR A 87 -22.35 -31.94 41.09
N GLU A 88 -23.52 -31.35 41.33
CA GLU A 88 -24.05 -30.28 40.48
C GLU A 88 -23.05 -29.13 40.35
N GLN A 89 -22.33 -28.81 41.43
CA GLN A 89 -21.28 -27.80 41.41
C GLN A 89 -20.13 -28.11 40.45
N VAL A 90 -19.68 -29.38 40.41
CA VAL A 90 -18.62 -29.80 39.48
C VAL A 90 -19.11 -29.78 38.03
N LEU A 91 -20.38 -30.13 37.79
CA LEU A 91 -20.99 -30.03 36.47
C LEU A 91 -21.05 -28.57 36.00
N ASN A 92 -21.52 -27.65 36.85
CA ASN A 92 -21.56 -26.22 36.55
C ASN A 92 -20.16 -25.65 36.30
N CYS A 93 -19.16 -26.05 37.10
CA CYS A 93 -17.78 -25.62 36.91
C CYS A 93 -17.20 -26.12 35.58
N LYS A 94 -17.53 -27.35 35.19
CA LYS A 94 -17.11 -27.91 33.90
C LYS A 94 -17.70 -27.12 32.73
N ASP A 95 -18.99 -26.82 32.78
CA ASP A 95 -19.66 -26.05 31.73
C ASP A 95 -19.09 -24.63 31.64
N LYS A 96 -18.88 -23.98 32.80
CA LYS A 96 -18.20 -22.67 32.87
C LYS A 96 -16.79 -22.70 32.28
N LEU A 97 -15.99 -23.73 32.58
CA LEU A 97 -14.64 -23.87 32.01
C LEU A 97 -14.70 -24.00 30.48
N VAL A 98 -15.61 -24.80 29.94
CA VAL A 98 -15.79 -24.93 28.48
C VAL A 98 -16.17 -23.59 27.87
N ASP A 99 -17.19 -22.94 28.41
CA ASP A 99 -17.66 -21.64 27.91
C ASP A 99 -16.56 -20.57 27.99
N SER A 100 -15.77 -20.56 29.07
CA SER A 100 -14.63 -19.67 29.25
C SER A 100 -13.54 -19.89 28.18
N PHE A 101 -13.15 -21.13 27.90
CA PHE A 101 -12.16 -21.42 26.86
C PHE A 101 -12.69 -21.11 25.46
N LEU A 102 -13.96 -21.39 25.19
CA LEU A 102 -14.61 -21.03 23.91
C LEU A 102 -14.66 -19.51 23.73
N ALA A 103 -15.04 -18.77 24.78
CA ALA A 103 -15.04 -17.31 24.75
C ALA A 103 -13.63 -16.75 24.52
N ALA A 104 -12.62 -17.26 25.22
CA ALA A 104 -11.24 -16.85 25.05
C ALA A 104 -10.73 -17.13 23.61
N LYS A 105 -11.01 -18.31 23.06
CA LYS A 105 -10.67 -18.65 21.66
C LYS A 105 -11.35 -17.72 20.66
N LYS A 106 -12.62 -17.37 20.90
CA LYS A 106 -13.37 -16.44 20.05
C LYS A 106 -12.75 -15.04 20.07
N VAL A 107 -12.37 -14.55 21.25
CA VAL A 107 -11.67 -13.26 21.39
C VAL A 107 -10.35 -13.26 20.62
N ILE A 108 -9.53 -14.30 20.77
CA ILE A 108 -8.25 -14.41 20.06
C ILE A 108 -8.45 -14.47 18.53
N LYS A 109 -9.43 -15.25 18.06
CA LYS A 109 -9.62 -15.47 16.62
C LYS A 109 -10.31 -14.31 15.92
N GLU A 110 -11.28 -13.65 16.54
CA GLU A 110 -12.13 -12.65 15.89
C GLU A 110 -11.77 -11.23 16.33
N VAL A 111 -11.60 -10.99 17.62
CA VAL A 111 -11.48 -9.64 18.17
C VAL A 111 -10.07 -9.08 17.99
N ILE A 112 -9.03 -9.89 18.23
CA ILE A 112 -7.63 -9.41 18.10
C ILE A 112 -7.31 -8.97 16.66
N PRO A 113 -7.60 -9.77 15.61
CA PRO A 113 -7.32 -9.33 14.23
C PRO A 113 -8.14 -8.10 13.85
N GLN A 114 -9.45 -8.10 14.17
CA GLN A 114 -10.34 -6.98 13.85
C GLN A 114 -9.90 -5.67 14.53
N GLN A 115 -9.45 -5.73 15.79
CA GLN A 115 -8.90 -4.58 16.48
C GLN A 115 -7.58 -4.12 15.85
N SER A 116 -6.70 -5.06 15.47
CA SER A 116 -5.43 -4.72 14.83
C SER A 116 -5.62 -4.00 13.49
N ASP A 117 -6.61 -4.42 12.69
CA ASP A 117 -6.94 -3.77 11.42
C ASP A 117 -7.57 -2.40 11.64
N ARG A 118 -8.42 -2.26 12.67
CA ARG A 118 -9.01 -0.97 13.03
C ARG A 118 -7.95 0.02 13.51
N ILE A 119 -6.98 -0.43 14.30
CA ILE A 119 -5.85 0.40 14.75
C ILE A 119 -5.05 0.90 13.55
N LYS A 120 -4.68 0.01 12.62
CA LYS A 120 -3.97 0.40 11.38
C LYS A 120 -4.75 1.41 10.54
N GLN A 121 -6.07 1.24 10.41
CA GLN A 121 -6.93 2.19 9.70
C GLN A 121 -6.91 3.58 10.37
N LEU A 122 -7.01 3.64 11.69
CA LEU A 122 -6.98 4.89 12.44
C LEU A 122 -5.60 5.57 12.37
N GLU A 123 -4.51 4.80 12.41
CA GLU A 123 -3.16 5.32 12.20
C GLU A 123 -3.01 5.96 10.82
N LEU A 124 -3.46 5.28 9.77
CA LEU A 124 -3.44 5.81 8.40
C LEU A 124 -4.31 7.07 8.26
N GLU A 125 -5.49 7.08 8.89
CA GLU A 125 -6.38 8.25 8.88
C GLU A 125 -5.72 9.46 9.58
N LEU A 126 -5.03 9.22 10.70
CA LEU A 126 -4.28 10.28 11.39
C LEU A 126 -3.12 10.83 10.55
N GLU A 127 -2.41 9.97 9.81
CA GLU A 127 -1.34 10.41 8.90
C GLU A 127 -1.89 11.25 7.75
N LEU A 128 -2.98 10.81 7.11
CA LEU A 128 -3.64 11.58 6.06
C LEU A 128 -4.09 12.96 6.56
N ARG A 129 -4.73 13.02 7.74
CA ARG A 129 -5.17 14.29 8.32
C ARG A 129 -4.00 15.22 8.64
N LYS A 130 -2.86 14.69 9.09
CA LYS A 130 -1.65 15.49 9.32
C LYS A 130 -1.11 16.04 8.00
N ALA A 131 -1.01 15.22 6.97
CA ALA A 131 -0.55 15.64 5.64
C ALA A 131 -1.48 16.71 5.04
N GLU A 132 -2.79 16.56 5.16
CA GLU A 132 -3.78 17.56 4.75
C GLU A 132 -3.62 18.88 5.51
N ALA A 133 -3.42 18.82 6.83
CA ALA A 133 -3.20 20.01 7.64
C ALA A 133 -1.89 20.73 7.28
N GLU A 134 -0.83 19.99 6.98
CA GLU A 134 0.44 20.54 6.50
C GLU A 134 0.30 21.17 5.11
N ALA A 135 -0.40 20.49 4.19
CA ALA A 135 -0.68 21.02 2.86
C ALA A 135 -1.54 22.31 2.93
N ALA A 136 -2.55 22.34 3.80
CA ALA A 136 -3.36 23.54 4.03
C ALA A 136 -2.51 24.71 4.55
N LYS A 137 -1.62 24.46 5.53
CA LYS A 137 -0.68 25.48 6.03
C LYS A 137 0.27 25.96 4.94
N ALA A 138 0.78 25.05 4.11
CA ALA A 138 1.63 25.41 2.99
C ALA A 138 0.88 26.28 1.98
N GLN A 139 -0.38 25.96 1.68
CA GLN A 139 -1.24 26.77 0.80
C GLN A 139 -1.50 28.16 1.38
N THR A 140 -1.81 28.29 2.68
CA THR A 140 -2.00 29.61 3.31
C THR A 140 -0.74 30.45 3.24
N ILE A 141 0.43 29.85 3.49
CA ILE A 141 1.73 30.54 3.37
C ILE A 141 1.98 30.98 1.92
N LEU A 142 1.63 30.15 0.93
CA LEU A 142 1.78 30.51 -0.48
C LEU A 142 0.86 31.67 -0.88
N ILE A 143 -0.39 31.67 -0.39
CA ILE A 143 -1.34 32.76 -0.62
C ILE A 143 -0.81 34.06 0.00
N GLU A 144 -0.38 34.03 1.26
CA GLU A 144 0.19 35.20 1.94
C GLU A 144 1.44 35.74 1.22
N LYS A 145 2.35 34.85 0.79
CA LYS A 145 3.51 35.24 -0.02
C LYS A 145 3.10 35.89 -1.35
N ARG A 146 2.07 35.36 -2.01
CA ARG A 146 1.55 35.91 -3.26
C ARG A 146 0.92 37.29 -3.05
N GLU A 147 0.15 37.48 -1.98
CA GLU A 147 -0.40 38.78 -1.58
C GLU A 147 0.71 39.80 -1.32
N ASN A 148 1.77 39.41 -0.61
CA ASN A 148 2.93 40.27 -0.37
C ASN A 148 3.61 40.69 -1.68
N VAL A 149 3.79 39.78 -2.65
CA VAL A 149 4.35 40.15 -3.97
C VAL A 149 3.47 41.17 -4.69
N VAL A 150 2.14 40.99 -4.65
CA VAL A 150 1.19 41.93 -5.29
C VAL A 150 1.21 43.30 -4.59
N ASN A 151 1.31 43.34 -3.26
CA ASN A 151 1.25 44.60 -2.50
C ASN A 151 2.56 45.41 -2.56
N PHE A 152 3.73 44.75 -2.64
CA PHE A 152 5.03 45.42 -2.47
C PHE A 152 5.90 45.50 -3.74
N CYS A 153 5.66 44.70 -4.78
CA CYS A 153 6.44 44.74 -6.02
C CYS A 153 5.73 45.53 -7.13
N PRO A 154 6.44 46.23 -8.03
CA PRO A 154 5.84 46.84 -9.21
C PRO A 154 5.41 45.81 -10.27
N GLU A 155 4.36 46.14 -11.04
CA GLU A 155 3.63 45.23 -11.95
C GLU A 155 4.51 44.40 -12.92
N PRO A 156 5.58 44.93 -13.55
CA PRO A 156 6.45 44.14 -14.43
C PRO A 156 7.21 43.03 -13.69
N VAL A 157 7.51 43.24 -12.41
CA VAL A 157 8.20 42.28 -11.54
C VAL A 157 7.20 41.25 -11.00
N GLN A 158 5.97 41.66 -10.66
CA GLN A 158 4.89 40.76 -10.27
C GLN A 158 4.59 39.72 -11.35
N GLN A 159 4.45 40.15 -12.62
CA GLN A 159 4.16 39.27 -13.76
C GLN A 159 5.26 38.22 -13.98
N LYS A 160 6.53 38.61 -13.76
CA LYS A 160 7.68 37.72 -13.89
C LYS A 160 7.80 36.71 -12.74
N ILE A 161 7.40 37.10 -11.52
CA ILE A 161 7.46 36.24 -10.32
C ILE A 161 6.27 35.28 -10.27
N LEU A 162 5.06 35.77 -10.58
CA LEU A 162 3.83 34.99 -10.44
C LEU A 162 3.40 34.27 -11.74
N GLY A 163 4.04 34.59 -12.87
CA GLY A 163 3.95 33.82 -14.11
C GLY A 163 2.67 34.08 -14.94
N PHE A 164 1.85 35.07 -14.61
CA PHE A 164 0.74 35.46 -15.49
C PHE A 164 1.29 36.34 -16.61
N GLN A 165 1.42 35.80 -17.81
CA GLN A 165 1.45 36.61 -19.02
C GLN A 165 0.01 37.06 -19.32
N VAL A 166 -0.15 38.34 -19.68
CA VAL A 166 -1.42 38.82 -20.24
C VAL A 166 -1.69 38.05 -21.52
N VAL A 167 -2.70 37.19 -21.51
CA VAL A 167 -3.13 36.46 -22.71
C VAL A 167 -3.91 37.44 -23.58
N GLU A 168 -3.24 38.05 -24.56
CA GLU A 168 -3.88 39.00 -25.50
C GLU A 168 -4.91 38.33 -26.42
N LYS A 169 -4.86 36.99 -26.58
CA LYS A 169 -5.79 36.23 -27.43
C LYS A 169 -5.86 34.75 -27.02
N VAL A 170 -7.07 34.23 -26.80
CA VAL A 170 -7.35 32.80 -26.60
C VAL A 170 -7.84 32.23 -27.94
N GLU A 171 -7.06 31.34 -28.57
CA GLU A 171 -7.50 30.57 -29.72
C GLU A 171 -7.92 29.17 -29.24
N TYR A 172 -9.23 28.89 -29.27
CA TYR A 172 -9.75 27.55 -29.00
C TYR A 172 -9.44 26.67 -30.20
N ARG A 173 -8.59 25.65 -30.00
CA ARG A 173 -8.42 24.55 -30.95
C ARG A 173 -9.05 23.32 -30.34
N ASP A 174 -10.26 22.99 -30.78
CA ASP A 174 -10.82 21.67 -30.54
C ASP A 174 -9.89 20.65 -31.18
N ARG A 175 -9.26 19.82 -30.34
CA ARG A 175 -8.52 18.65 -30.79
C ARG A 175 -9.39 17.43 -30.50
N THR A 176 -10.28 17.12 -31.43
CA THR A 176 -10.83 15.77 -31.55
C THR A 176 -9.69 14.88 -32.05
N PHE A 177 -9.01 14.21 -31.13
CA PHE A 177 -8.12 13.11 -31.49
C PHE A 177 -9.00 11.90 -31.83
N VAL A 178 -9.32 11.76 -33.10
CA VAL A 178 -9.82 10.48 -33.62
C VAL A 178 -8.57 9.62 -33.83
N GLU A 179 -8.37 8.64 -32.96
CA GLU A 179 -7.48 7.50 -33.22
C GLU A 179 -8.06 6.66 -34.35
N GLU A 180 -8.03 7.19 -35.57
CA GLU A 180 -8.11 6.35 -36.75
C GLU A 180 -6.74 6.46 -37.40
N ASP A 181 -6.06 5.31 -37.48
CA ASP A 181 -4.92 5.13 -38.37
C ASP A 181 -5.32 5.70 -39.73
N LEU A 182 -4.85 6.90 -40.04
CA LEU A 182 -4.95 7.51 -41.37
C LEU A 182 -4.09 6.65 -42.31
N ILE A 183 -4.67 5.52 -42.72
CA ILE A 183 -4.29 4.79 -43.92
C ILE A 183 -4.41 5.83 -45.02
N ASN A 184 -3.29 6.16 -45.65
CA ASN A 184 -3.24 7.07 -46.79
C ASN A 184 -4.21 6.54 -47.85
N ASP A 185 -5.40 7.14 -47.94
CA ASP A 185 -6.52 6.74 -48.78
C ASP A 185 -6.29 7.05 -50.27
N GLY A 186 -5.14 7.66 -50.59
CA GLY A 186 -4.74 8.03 -51.95
C GLY A 186 -5.47 9.25 -52.50
N SER A 187 -6.25 9.96 -51.66
CA SER A 187 -7.00 11.16 -52.06
C SER A 187 -6.12 12.38 -52.27
N THR A 188 -4.92 12.40 -51.67
CA THR A 188 -3.96 13.52 -51.76
C THR A 188 -2.64 13.10 -52.41
N VAL A 189 -1.98 14.06 -53.07
CA VAL A 189 -0.68 13.86 -53.72
C VAL A 189 0.40 14.76 -53.13
N THR A 190 1.61 14.22 -52.96
CA THR A 190 2.73 14.98 -52.41
C THR A 190 3.37 15.91 -53.45
N LYS A 191 4.02 16.98 -53.00
CA LYS A 191 4.79 17.87 -53.88
C LYS A 191 5.91 17.15 -54.63
N ALA A 192 6.51 16.13 -54.03
CA ALA A 192 7.51 15.31 -54.70
C ALA A 192 6.93 14.62 -55.94
N PHE A 193 5.74 14.03 -55.79
CA PHE A 193 5.00 13.41 -56.90
C PHE A 193 4.67 14.42 -58.01
N LEU A 194 4.25 15.64 -57.65
CA LEU A 194 3.99 16.70 -58.64
C LEU A 194 5.27 17.13 -59.37
N CYS A 195 6.39 17.27 -58.67
CA CYS A 195 7.68 17.55 -59.29
C CYS A 195 8.11 16.46 -60.29
N ASP A 196 7.89 15.19 -59.95
CA ASP A 196 8.19 14.07 -60.86
C ASP A 196 7.26 14.03 -62.07
N ARG A 197 5.95 14.24 -61.86
CA ARG A 197 4.93 14.20 -62.91
C ARG A 197 5.09 15.32 -63.95
N TYR A 198 5.41 16.53 -63.50
CA TYR A 198 5.55 17.70 -64.36
C TYR A 198 7.00 18.02 -64.73
N GLY A 199 7.96 17.17 -64.33
CA GLY A 199 9.36 17.29 -64.75
C GLY A 199 10.13 18.44 -64.08
N PHE A 200 9.65 18.98 -62.96
CA PHE A 200 10.37 20.00 -62.20
C PHE A 200 11.50 19.36 -61.38
N LYS A 201 12.60 19.05 -62.07
CA LYS A 201 13.81 18.45 -61.48
C LYS A 201 14.99 19.41 -61.56
N THR A 202 15.84 19.33 -60.54
CA THR A 202 17.15 19.98 -60.53
C THR A 202 18.12 19.23 -61.45
N ARG A 203 19.28 19.83 -61.74
CA ARG A 203 20.33 19.22 -62.58
C ARG A 203 20.79 17.83 -62.07
N ASN A 204 20.63 17.55 -60.78
CA ASN A 204 20.99 16.30 -60.13
C ASN A 204 19.80 15.31 -60.05
N GLY A 205 18.68 15.59 -60.72
CA GLY A 205 17.49 14.75 -60.72
C GLY A 205 16.59 14.87 -59.49
N ALA A 206 16.98 15.66 -58.48
CA ALA A 206 16.17 15.87 -57.28
C ALA A 206 14.99 16.84 -57.54
N PRO A 207 13.85 16.71 -56.83
CA PRO A 207 12.68 17.58 -56.99
C PRO A 207 13.00 19.07 -56.77
N SER A 208 12.57 19.93 -57.69
CA SER A 208 12.73 21.39 -57.59
C SER A 208 11.44 22.05 -57.10
N TYR A 209 11.25 22.09 -55.77
CA TYR A 209 10.05 22.66 -55.15
C TYR A 209 9.89 24.17 -55.42
N SER A 210 10.99 24.90 -55.61
CA SER A 210 10.95 26.34 -55.92
C SER A 210 10.34 26.60 -57.31
N ALA A 211 10.72 25.81 -58.32
CA ALA A 211 10.16 25.91 -59.67
C ALA A 211 8.68 25.51 -59.69
N LEU A 212 8.33 24.41 -59.00
CA LEU A 212 6.95 23.98 -58.85
C LEU A 212 6.09 25.04 -58.16
N ASN A 213 6.53 25.60 -57.04
CA ASN A 213 5.76 26.62 -56.31
C ASN A 213 5.52 27.87 -57.18
N LYS A 214 6.50 28.31 -57.99
CA LYS A 214 6.30 29.43 -58.93
C LYS A 214 5.22 29.13 -59.97
N PHE A 215 5.21 27.92 -60.54
CA PHE A 215 4.18 27.48 -61.47
C PHE A 215 2.81 27.42 -60.80
N LEU A 216 2.74 26.86 -59.59
CA LEU A 216 1.51 26.77 -58.80
C LEU A 216 0.93 28.15 -58.45
N THR A 217 1.77 29.13 -58.12
CA THR A 217 1.33 30.52 -57.89
C THR A 217 0.77 31.17 -59.17
N GLN A 218 1.31 30.86 -60.35
CA GLN A 218 0.79 31.40 -61.61
C GLN A 218 -0.61 30.88 -61.96
N ILE A 219 -0.93 29.64 -61.56
CA ILE A 219 -2.26 29.05 -61.77
C ILE A 219 -3.24 29.32 -60.62
N GLY A 220 -2.86 30.14 -59.64
CA GLY A 220 -3.69 30.47 -58.47
C GLY A 220 -3.84 29.33 -57.44
N ALA A 221 -2.97 28.31 -57.50
CA ALA A 221 -2.95 27.17 -56.58
C ALA A 221 -1.83 27.30 -55.55
N ASP A 222 -1.78 28.44 -54.86
CA ASP A 222 -0.77 28.72 -53.84
C ASP A 222 -0.92 27.79 -52.62
N ASN A 223 0.15 27.69 -51.81
CA ASN A 223 0.19 26.78 -50.65
C ASN A 223 -0.80 27.11 -49.53
N HIS A 224 -1.57 28.18 -49.68
CA HIS A 224 -2.55 28.67 -48.72
C HIS A 224 -3.98 28.60 -49.26
N GLY A 225 -4.16 28.15 -50.51
CA GLY A 225 -5.45 27.99 -51.15
C GLY A 225 -6.17 26.70 -50.75
N HIS A 226 -7.48 26.68 -51.00
CA HIS A 226 -8.40 25.55 -50.76
C HIS A 226 -8.07 24.23 -51.51
N LEU A 227 -7.01 24.23 -52.33
CA LEU A 227 -6.53 23.06 -53.08
C LEU A 227 -5.51 22.23 -52.29
N TRP A 228 -5.10 22.68 -51.11
CA TRP A 228 -4.13 21.99 -50.24
C TRP A 228 -4.78 21.58 -48.92
N ASP A 229 -4.81 20.29 -48.67
CA ASP A 229 -5.18 19.74 -47.36
C ASP A 229 -3.96 19.58 -46.46
N SER A 230 -4.09 20.01 -45.20
CA SER A 230 -3.07 19.83 -44.18
C SER A 230 -3.17 18.44 -43.56
N THR A 231 -2.38 17.49 -44.05
CA THR A 231 -2.29 16.15 -43.46
C THR A 231 -1.23 16.12 -42.36
N MET A 232 -1.60 15.74 -41.13
CA MET A 232 -0.65 15.42 -40.07
C MET A 232 -0.38 13.92 -40.03
N THR A 233 0.81 13.48 -40.46
CA THR A 233 1.27 12.11 -40.21
C THR A 233 1.93 12.00 -38.85
N VAL A 234 1.35 11.23 -37.94
CA VAL A 234 2.00 10.81 -36.69
C VAL A 234 3.01 9.73 -37.03
N ARG A 235 4.31 10.08 -37.03
CA ARG A 235 5.38 9.08 -37.19
C ARG A 235 5.83 8.58 -35.82
N THR A 236 5.63 7.30 -35.56
CA THR A 236 6.21 6.62 -34.40
C THR A 236 7.70 6.36 -34.66
N ASN A 237 8.56 7.21 -34.11
CA ASN A 237 10.00 6.97 -34.12
C ASN A 237 10.36 6.07 -32.94
N LYS A 238 10.95 4.91 -33.21
CA LYS A 238 11.56 4.08 -32.16
C LYS A 238 12.86 4.76 -31.72
N GLN A 239 12.81 5.41 -30.56
CA GLN A 239 13.99 5.96 -29.92
C GLN A 239 14.53 4.95 -28.91
N PHE A 240 15.85 4.84 -28.81
CA PHE A 240 16.47 3.99 -27.80
C PHE A 240 16.23 4.59 -26.42
N LYS A 241 15.72 3.79 -25.47
CA LYS A 241 15.42 4.29 -24.14
C LYS A 241 16.70 4.66 -23.40
N ARG A 242 16.71 5.85 -22.80
CA ARG A 242 17.88 6.39 -22.10
C ARG A 242 18.35 5.52 -20.92
N GLU A 243 17.44 4.79 -20.28
CA GLU A 243 17.74 3.85 -19.20
C GLU A 243 18.65 2.68 -19.63
N HIS A 244 18.64 2.33 -20.91
CA HIS A 244 19.44 1.22 -21.44
C HIS A 244 20.76 1.67 -22.07
N LEU A 245 21.07 2.97 -22.00
CA LEU A 245 22.25 3.55 -22.65
C LEU A 245 23.56 3.02 -22.04
N GLY A 246 23.59 2.83 -20.73
CA GLY A 246 24.75 2.23 -20.04
C GLY A 246 25.04 0.79 -20.43
N LEU A 247 24.00 -0.02 -20.75
CA LEU A 247 24.20 -1.38 -21.27
C LEU A 247 24.83 -1.36 -22.66
N LEU A 248 24.45 -0.36 -23.48
CA LEU A 248 25.00 -0.17 -24.81
C LEU A 248 26.46 0.30 -24.75
N ASP A 249 26.78 1.22 -23.83
CA ASP A 249 28.13 1.69 -23.58
C ASP A 249 29.05 0.57 -23.08
N ASP A 250 28.58 -0.27 -22.16
CA ASP A 250 29.30 -1.46 -21.67
C ASP A 250 29.55 -2.48 -22.78
N ALA A 251 28.54 -2.72 -23.62
CA ALA A 251 28.67 -3.63 -24.77
C ALA A 251 29.62 -3.06 -25.83
N PHE A 252 29.58 -1.74 -26.06
CA PHE A 252 30.46 -1.05 -26.99
C PHE A 252 31.92 -1.07 -26.49
N GLN A 253 32.17 -0.86 -25.20
CA GLN A 253 33.51 -0.98 -24.62
C GLN A 253 34.06 -2.42 -24.69
N LYS A 254 33.19 -3.43 -24.54
CA LYS A 254 33.57 -4.84 -24.69
C LYS A 254 33.86 -5.22 -26.15
N CYS A 255 33.08 -4.72 -27.10
CA CYS A 255 33.29 -4.97 -28.53
C CYS A 255 34.46 -4.17 -29.13
N SER A 256 34.65 -2.92 -28.72
CA SER A 256 35.75 -2.07 -29.23
C SER A 256 37.13 -2.58 -28.82
N ARG A 257 37.25 -3.34 -27.71
CA ARG A 257 38.48 -4.08 -27.39
C ARG A 257 38.76 -5.24 -28.35
N GLN A 258 37.74 -5.86 -28.93
CA GLN A 258 37.89 -6.97 -29.90
C GLN A 258 38.02 -6.50 -31.35
N MET A 259 37.47 -5.33 -31.72
CA MET A 259 37.54 -4.83 -33.10
C MET A 259 38.81 -4.04 -33.42
N PHE A 260 39.53 -3.51 -32.42
CA PHE A 260 40.79 -2.75 -32.60
C PHE A 260 42.06 -3.54 -32.24
N LEU A 261 41.94 -4.77 -31.74
CA LEU A 261 43.01 -5.76 -31.74
C LEU A 261 42.74 -6.67 -32.94
N GLY A 262 43.22 -6.25 -34.10
CA GLY A 262 43.09 -7.02 -35.34
C GLY A 262 43.66 -8.43 -35.21
N GLU A 263 43.08 -9.34 -35.99
CA GLU A 263 43.86 -10.40 -36.65
C GLU A 263 45.09 -9.80 -37.36
#